data_AF-A0A975H1R0-F1
#
_entry.id   AF-A0A975H1R0-F1
#
_cell.length_a   1.000
_cell.length_b   1.000
_cell.length_c   1.000
_cell.angle_alpha   90.00
_cell.angle_beta   90.00
_cell.angle_gamma   90.00
#
_symmetry.space_group_name_H-M   'P 1'
#
loop_
_entity.id
_entity.type
_entity.pdbx_description
1 polymer ?
#
loop_
_entity_poly.entity_id
_entity_poly.type
_entity_poly.pdbx_seq_one_letter_code
_entity_poly.pdbx_strand_id
1 'polypeptide(L)'
;MRTLVTLALGALLSAAALAQSPYRACMIESERRVMGAPSVASDCLQAAKGVRRAAIKDRCEGIANYQAGGSGLGNNNATLLTWLPQCPKGADAVCKKAYEGEIDIYYYNRNSAQLAAMGDNCDREGGQWVDLD
;
A
#
# COMPACT_ATOMS: atom_id res chain seq x y z
N MET A 1 52.97 26.40 -36.92
CA MET A 1 52.66 26.61 -35.48
C MET A 1 51.17 26.79 -35.32
N ARG A 2 50.62 26.34 -34.18
CA ARG A 2 49.23 26.42 -33.68
C ARG A 2 48.34 25.20 -33.96
N THR A 3 48.67 24.21 -33.13
CA THR A 3 47.95 23.06 -32.58
C THR A 3 46.42 23.20 -32.54
N LEU A 4 45.73 22.21 -33.11
CA LEU A 4 44.33 21.90 -32.84
C LEU A 4 44.26 21.12 -31.53
N VAL A 5 43.69 21.72 -30.48
CA VAL A 5 43.44 21.05 -29.20
C VAL A 5 42.01 20.53 -29.22
N THR A 6 41.87 19.23 -29.51
CA THR A 6 40.61 18.50 -29.41
C THR A 6 40.37 18.17 -27.93
N LEU A 7 39.56 18.98 -27.25
CA LEU A 7 39.10 18.69 -25.88
C LEU A 7 38.00 17.63 -25.93
N ALA A 8 38.38 16.37 -25.73
CA ALA A 8 37.47 15.27 -25.47
C ALA A 8 36.91 15.42 -24.04
N LEU A 9 35.68 15.92 -23.92
CA LEU A 9 34.93 15.92 -22.67
C LEU A 9 34.42 14.50 -22.40
N GLY A 10 35.11 13.77 -21.52
CA GLY A 10 34.68 12.46 -21.04
C GLY A 10 33.41 12.59 -20.20
N ALA A 11 32.31 12.05 -20.69
CA ALA A 11 31.07 11.92 -19.95
C ALA A 11 31.22 10.85 -18.85
N LEU A 12 31.34 11.29 -17.60
CA LEU A 12 31.19 10.42 -16.42
C LEU A 12 29.71 10.03 -16.29
N LEU A 13 29.35 8.89 -16.90
CA LEU A 13 28.08 8.21 -16.67
C LEU A 13 28.10 7.56 -15.28
N SER A 14 27.82 8.35 -14.25
CA SER A 14 27.46 7.83 -12.93
C SER A 14 26.08 7.18 -13.02
N ALA A 15 26.05 5.91 -13.40
CA ALA A 15 24.86 5.08 -13.23
C ALA A 15 24.64 4.87 -11.73
N ALA A 16 23.95 5.82 -11.10
CA ALA A 16 23.30 5.58 -9.83
C ALA A 16 22.25 4.51 -10.09
N ALA A 17 22.61 3.24 -9.88
CA ALA A 17 21.64 2.19 -9.69
C ALA A 17 20.80 2.62 -8.48
N LEU A 18 19.65 3.23 -8.77
CA LEU A 18 18.61 3.46 -7.78
C LEU A 18 18.32 2.09 -7.19
N ALA A 19 18.87 1.82 -6.02
CA ALA A 19 18.51 0.67 -5.22
C ALA A 19 17.02 0.81 -4.91
N GLN A 20 16.19 0.25 -5.79
CA GLN A 20 14.76 0.23 -5.61
C GLN A 20 14.52 -0.63 -4.37
N SER A 21 14.28 0.04 -3.24
CA SER A 21 13.86 -0.62 -2.00
C SER A 21 12.80 -1.68 -2.34
N PRO A 22 13.02 -2.97 -2.01
CA PRO A 22 12.17 -4.05 -2.45
C PRO A 22 10.89 -4.05 -1.60
N TYR A 23 10.04 -3.05 -1.79
CA TYR A 23 8.74 -3.03 -1.15
C TYR A 23 7.92 -4.24 -1.62
N ARG A 24 7.31 -4.90 -0.65
CA ARG A 24 6.38 -6.02 -0.83
C ARG A 24 5.05 -5.74 -0.14
N ALA A 25 4.94 -4.59 0.50
CA ALA A 25 3.74 -4.14 1.14
C ALA A 25 3.56 -2.63 1.02
N CYS A 26 2.37 -2.15 1.34
CA CYS A 26 2.09 -0.75 1.60
C CYS A 26 1.17 -0.62 2.81
N MET A 27 1.34 0.45 3.58
CA MET A 27 0.39 0.91 4.58
C MET A 27 -0.42 2.07 3.99
N ILE A 28 -1.73 2.04 4.18
CA ILE A 28 -2.68 3.08 3.80
C ILE A 28 -3.36 3.55 5.08
N GLU A 29 -3.09 4.79 5.47
CA GLU A 29 -3.67 5.39 6.67
C GLU A 29 -4.73 6.39 6.25
N SER A 30 -5.96 6.22 6.75
CA SER A 30 -7.08 7.13 6.52
C SER A 30 -7.51 7.79 7.82
N GLU A 31 -7.58 9.12 7.81
CA GLU A 31 -8.22 9.86 8.90
C GLU A 31 -9.71 9.57 8.92
N ARG A 32 -10.24 9.28 10.11
CA ARG A 32 -11.64 8.92 10.34
C ARG A 32 -12.14 9.61 11.60
N ARG A 33 -13.45 9.83 11.67
CA ARG A 33 -14.11 10.19 12.93
C ARG A 33 -14.90 9.00 13.45
N VAL A 34 -14.63 8.59 14.68
CA VAL A 34 -15.41 7.58 15.41
C VAL A 34 -16.11 8.30 16.55
N MET A 35 -17.45 8.29 16.56
CA MET A 35 -18.27 9.02 17.55
C MET A 35 -17.89 10.51 17.68
N GLY A 36 -17.45 11.14 16.59
CA GLY A 36 -17.03 12.55 16.55
C GLY A 36 -15.57 12.81 16.95
N ALA A 37 -14.86 11.83 17.53
CA ALA A 37 -13.44 11.95 17.85
C ALA A 37 -12.54 11.57 16.66
N PRO A 38 -11.40 12.26 16.45
CA PRO A 38 -10.41 11.84 15.46
C PRO A 38 -9.87 10.44 15.76
N SER A 39 -9.69 9.66 14.70
CA SER A 39 -9.13 8.31 14.74
C SER A 39 -8.40 8.05 13.42
N VAL A 40 -7.41 7.15 13.43
CA VAL A 40 -6.72 6.73 12.21
C VAL A 40 -7.00 5.25 12.02
N ALA A 41 -7.57 4.93 10.86
CA ALA A 41 -7.76 3.58 10.41
C ALA A 41 -6.63 3.24 9.42
N SER A 42 -5.91 2.15 9.65
CA SER A 42 -4.81 1.77 8.76
C SER A 42 -5.03 0.39 8.16
N ASP A 43 -4.73 0.25 6.87
CA ASP A 43 -4.74 -1.03 6.15
C ASP A 43 -3.35 -1.29 5.60
N CYS A 44 -2.79 -2.48 5.81
CA CYS A 44 -1.56 -2.89 5.17
C CYS A 44 -1.80 -4.01 4.16
N LEU A 45 -1.36 -3.81 2.92
CA LEU A 45 -1.45 -4.82 1.88
C LEU A 45 -0.09 -5.50 1.73
N GLN A 46 -0.05 -6.82 1.84
CA GLN A 46 1.15 -7.64 1.68
C GLN A 46 1.03 -8.51 0.44
N ALA A 47 1.94 -8.35 -0.51
CA ALA A 47 1.98 -9.16 -1.72
C ALA A 47 2.43 -10.60 -1.44
N ALA A 48 1.65 -11.58 -1.89
CA ALA A 48 2.01 -12.99 -1.89
C ALA A 48 3.27 -13.26 -2.72
N LYS A 49 4.04 -14.30 -2.36
CA LYS A 49 5.28 -14.65 -3.05
C LYS A 49 5.01 -14.87 -4.55
N GLY A 50 5.81 -14.22 -5.40
CA GLY A 50 5.68 -14.32 -6.86
C GLY A 50 4.85 -13.20 -7.51
N VAL A 51 4.03 -12.45 -6.76
CA VAL A 51 3.32 -11.29 -7.29
C VAL A 51 4.31 -10.20 -7.75
N ARG A 52 4.11 -9.66 -8.95
CA ARG A 52 4.97 -8.60 -9.52
C ARG A 52 4.86 -7.29 -8.73
N ARG A 53 5.98 -6.58 -8.60
CA ARG A 53 6.02 -5.27 -7.88
C ARG A 53 5.06 -4.23 -8.46
N ALA A 54 4.88 -4.22 -9.78
CA ALA A 54 3.92 -3.32 -10.42
C ALA A 54 2.47 -3.60 -9.97
N ALA A 55 2.08 -4.87 -9.83
CA ALA A 55 0.71 -5.22 -9.41
C ALA A 55 0.42 -4.78 -7.97
N ILE A 56 1.37 -4.99 -7.04
CA ILE A 56 1.20 -4.47 -5.68
C ILE A 56 1.18 -2.93 -5.67
N LYS A 57 1.97 -2.28 -6.53
CA LYS A 57 1.94 -0.81 -6.64
C LYS A 57 0.56 -0.32 -7.08
N ASP A 58 0.07 -0.85 -8.21
CA ASP A 58 -1.22 -0.47 -8.79
C ASP A 58 -2.37 -0.72 -7.80
N ARG A 59 -2.31 -1.83 -7.07
CA ARG A 59 -3.29 -2.19 -6.03
C ARG A 59 -3.30 -1.18 -4.88
N CYS A 60 -2.12 -0.91 -4.31
CA CYS A 60 -1.96 0.01 -3.19
C CYS A 60 -2.43 1.42 -3.53
N GLU A 61 -2.04 1.93 -4.69
CA GLU A 61 -2.44 3.26 -5.17
C GLU A 61 -3.94 3.31 -5.49
N GLY A 62 -4.50 2.25 -6.09
CA GLY A 62 -5.93 2.15 -6.38
C GLY A 62 -6.79 2.21 -5.12
N ILE A 63 -6.42 1.44 -4.08
CA ILE A 63 -7.14 1.45 -2.80
C ILE A 63 -6.96 2.79 -2.08
N ALA A 64 -5.74 3.34 -2.05
CA ALA A 64 -5.50 4.64 -1.42
C ALA A 64 -6.34 5.75 -2.09
N ASN A 65 -6.41 5.74 -3.43
CA ASN A 65 -7.23 6.68 -4.19
C ASN A 65 -8.75 6.48 -3.93
N TYR A 66 -9.21 5.23 -3.86
CA TYR A 66 -10.59 4.94 -3.50
C TYR A 66 -10.95 5.47 -2.10
N GLN A 67 -10.08 5.21 -1.10
CA GLN A 67 -10.27 5.69 0.28
C GLN A 67 -10.21 7.21 0.42
N ALA A 68 -9.39 7.87 -0.41
CA ALA A 68 -9.30 9.33 -0.48
C ALA A 68 -10.53 10.01 -1.10
N GLY A 69 -11.55 9.25 -1.53
CA GLY A 69 -12.77 9.80 -2.13
C GLY A 69 -12.80 9.82 -3.66
N GLY A 70 -11.82 9.18 -4.31
CA GLY A 70 -11.73 9.06 -5.78
C GLY A 70 -12.86 8.27 -6.44
N SER A 71 -13.80 7.72 -5.67
CA SER A 71 -15.03 7.07 -6.16
C SER A 71 -16.16 8.03 -6.55
N GLY A 72 -15.94 9.35 -6.44
CA GLY A 72 -16.91 10.39 -6.84
C GLY A 72 -17.93 10.77 -5.76
N LEU A 73 -17.78 10.28 -4.53
CA LEU A 73 -18.67 10.57 -3.39
C LEU A 73 -18.22 11.75 -2.51
N GLY A 74 -17.37 12.65 -3.03
CA GLY A 74 -17.19 14.02 -2.49
C GLY A 74 -16.50 14.17 -1.14
N ASN A 75 -15.98 13.10 -0.53
CA ASN A 75 -15.21 13.18 0.72
C ASN A 75 -13.72 13.02 0.45
N ASN A 76 -12.99 14.14 0.39
CA ASN A 76 -11.53 14.19 0.28
C ASN A 76 -10.88 13.80 1.62
N ASN A 77 -10.94 12.53 2.01
CA ASN A 77 -10.23 12.07 3.21
C ASN A 77 -8.72 12.14 2.96
N ALA A 78 -7.97 12.64 3.94
CA ALA A 78 -6.52 12.55 3.90
C ALA A 78 -6.12 11.08 3.99
N THR A 79 -5.44 10.60 2.95
CA THR A 79 -4.88 9.25 2.89
C THR A 79 -3.37 9.34 2.76
N LEU A 80 -2.64 8.69 3.66
CA LEU A 80 -1.19 8.53 3.57
C LEU A 80 -0.85 7.12 3.09
N LEU A 81 -0.07 7.03 2.01
CA LEU A 81 0.44 5.77 1.46
C LEU A 81 1.94 5.64 1.75
N THR A 82 2.30 4.62 2.53
CA THR A 82 3.69 4.34 2.92
C THR A 82 4.12 2.98 2.38
N TRP A 83 5.21 2.91 1.61
CA TRP A 83 5.75 1.65 1.09
C TRP A 83 6.58 0.92 2.15
N LEU A 84 6.36 -0.39 2.29
CA LEU A 84 6.98 -1.22 3.32
C LEU A 84 7.61 -2.50 2.74
N PRO A 85 8.67 -3.03 3.37
CA PRO A 85 9.19 -4.36 3.03
C PRO A 85 8.22 -5.46 3.44
N GLN A 86 7.44 -5.27 4.51
CA GLN A 86 6.41 -6.19 4.96
C GLN A 86 5.39 -5.48 5.87
N CYS A 87 4.20 -6.05 6.02
CA CYS A 87 3.22 -5.52 6.96
C CYS A 87 3.66 -5.69 8.43
N PRO A 88 3.50 -4.65 9.28
CA PRO A 88 3.80 -4.75 10.71
C PRO A 88 2.93 -5.81 11.42
N LYS A 89 3.41 -6.31 12.55
CA LYS A 89 2.60 -7.13 13.45
C LYS A 89 1.56 -6.27 14.19
N GLY A 90 0.61 -6.91 14.88
CA GLY A 90 -0.40 -6.24 15.71
C GLY A 90 -1.57 -5.69 14.89
N ALA A 91 -1.95 -6.38 13.82
CA ALA A 91 -3.22 -6.14 13.15
C ALA A 91 -4.34 -6.79 13.97
N ASP A 92 -5.52 -6.19 13.98
CA ASP A 92 -6.71 -6.74 14.65
C ASP A 92 -7.28 -7.94 13.89
N ALA A 93 -7.14 -7.93 12.56
CA ALA A 93 -7.55 -9.00 11.68
C ALA A 93 -6.78 -8.97 10.36
N VAL A 94 -6.92 -10.05 9.59
CA VAL A 94 -6.36 -10.15 8.25
C VAL A 94 -7.32 -10.86 7.29
N CYS A 95 -7.53 -10.26 6.13
CA CYS A 95 -8.10 -10.95 4.98
C CYS A 95 -6.96 -11.64 4.21
N LYS A 96 -6.87 -12.96 4.34
CA LYS A 96 -5.85 -13.75 3.66
C LYS A 96 -6.23 -14.01 2.21
N LYS A 97 -5.25 -14.03 1.31
CA LYS A 97 -5.42 -14.46 -0.09
C LYS A 97 -6.53 -13.70 -0.84
N ALA A 98 -6.75 -12.43 -0.52
CA ALA A 98 -7.68 -11.58 -1.26
C ALA A 98 -7.23 -11.41 -2.72
N TYR A 99 -8.20 -11.12 -3.60
CA TYR A 99 -7.98 -10.89 -5.03
C TYR A 99 -7.21 -12.03 -5.69
N GLU A 100 -7.84 -13.20 -5.76
CA GLU A 100 -7.27 -14.40 -6.40
C GLU A 100 -5.97 -14.89 -5.74
N GLY A 101 -5.77 -14.59 -4.46
CA GLY A 101 -4.58 -15.01 -3.71
C GLY A 101 -3.35 -14.12 -3.90
N GLU A 102 -3.50 -12.94 -4.52
CA GLU A 102 -2.38 -12.04 -4.78
C GLU A 102 -1.91 -11.31 -3.53
N ILE A 103 -2.81 -11.01 -2.59
CA ILE A 103 -2.46 -10.21 -1.40
C ILE A 103 -3.11 -10.71 -0.12
N ASP A 104 -2.46 -10.42 1.00
CA ASP A 104 -3.10 -10.38 2.31
C ASP A 104 -3.37 -8.92 2.68
N ILE A 105 -4.51 -8.63 3.30
CA ILE A 105 -4.90 -7.29 3.79
C ILE A 105 -5.00 -7.33 5.31
N TYR A 106 -4.13 -6.60 5.99
CA TYR A 106 -4.08 -6.50 7.45
C TYR A 106 -4.80 -5.22 7.89
N TYR A 107 -5.72 -5.36 8.84
CA TYR A 107 -6.53 -4.25 9.34
C TYR A 107 -6.08 -3.85 10.74
N TYR A 108 -5.81 -2.56 10.96
CA TYR A 108 -5.31 -2.03 12.23
C TYR A 108 -6.21 -0.92 12.76
N ASN A 109 -6.39 -0.87 14.07
CA ASN A 109 -7.22 0.10 14.78
C ASN A 109 -8.68 0.06 14.29
N ARG A 110 -9.27 -1.14 14.29
CA ARG A 110 -10.68 -1.38 13.96
C ARG A 110 -11.48 -1.69 15.23
N ASN A 111 -12.71 -1.19 15.29
CA ASN A 111 -13.69 -1.68 16.26
C ASN A 111 -14.45 -2.90 15.70
N SER A 112 -15.20 -3.59 16.55
CA SER A 112 -15.92 -4.82 16.19
C SER A 112 -16.89 -4.66 15.01
N ALA A 113 -17.64 -3.56 14.95
CA ALA A 113 -18.56 -3.29 13.85
C ALA A 113 -17.81 -3.08 12.52
N GLN A 114 -16.64 -2.44 12.56
CA GLN A 114 -15.78 -2.28 11.40
C GLN A 114 -15.18 -3.63 10.97
N LEU A 115 -14.69 -4.44 11.90
CA LEU A 115 -14.15 -5.77 11.61
C LEU A 115 -15.19 -6.66 10.93
N ALA A 116 -16.44 -6.68 11.41
CA ALA A 116 -17.52 -7.42 10.78
C ALA A 116 -17.73 -7.00 9.31
N ALA A 117 -17.77 -5.69 9.03
CA ALA A 117 -17.90 -5.19 7.67
C ALA A 117 -16.69 -5.52 6.77
N MET A 118 -15.48 -5.58 7.34
CA MET A 118 -14.28 -6.01 6.62
C MET A 118 -14.30 -7.51 6.32
N GLY A 119 -14.83 -8.33 7.22
CA GLY A 119 -15.09 -9.76 6.99
C GLY A 119 -15.99 -9.99 5.78
N ASP A 120 -17.14 -9.31 5.75
CA ASP A 120 -18.06 -9.37 4.60
C ASP A 120 -17.39 -8.91 3.29
N ASN A 121 -16.46 -7.96 3.36
CA ASN A 121 -15.69 -7.51 2.20
C ASN A 121 -14.64 -8.53 1.78
N CYS A 122 -13.96 -9.17 2.74
CA CYS A 122 -12.97 -10.20 2.48
C CYS A 122 -13.54 -11.35 1.67
N ASP A 123 -14.75 -11.81 2.03
CA ASP A 123 -15.44 -12.88 1.30
C ASP A 123 -15.77 -12.46 -0.14
N ARG A 124 -16.21 -11.21 -0.36
CA ARG A 124 -16.46 -10.66 -1.71
C ARG A 124 -15.18 -10.54 -2.55
N GLU A 125 -14.03 -10.35 -1.90
CA GLU A 125 -12.72 -10.31 -2.54
C GLU A 125 -12.13 -11.71 -2.76
N GLY A 126 -12.86 -12.77 -2.39
CA GLY A 126 -12.42 -14.17 -2.51
C GLY A 126 -11.36 -14.57 -1.49
N GLY A 127 -11.20 -13.79 -0.43
CA GLY A 127 -10.23 -14.02 0.64
C GLY A 127 -10.74 -14.97 1.72
N GLN A 128 -9.94 -15.10 2.78
CA GLN A 128 -10.23 -15.89 3.97
C GLN A 128 -10.03 -14.99 5.20
N TRP A 129 -11.10 -14.69 5.92
CA TRP A 129 -11.05 -13.86 7.12
C TRP A 129 -10.37 -14.59 8.29
N VAL A 130 -9.52 -13.86 9.03
CA VAL A 130 -8.86 -14.34 10.25
C VAL A 130 -8.79 -13.21 11.26
N ASP A 131 -9.43 -13.37 12.43
CA ASP A 131 -9.25 -12.49 13.58
C ASP A 131 -7.89 -12.77 14.24
N LEU A 132 -7.21 -11.72 14.71
CA LEU A 132 -5.82 -11.79 15.18
C LEU A 132 -5.61 -11.40 16.65
N ASP A 133 -6.70 -11.19 17.42
CA ASP A 133 -6.79 -10.97 18.88
C ASP A 133 -5.49 -10.62 19.64
#